data_AF-W2SPL3-F1
#
_entry.id   AF-W2SPL3-F1
#
_cell.length_a   1.000
_cell.length_b   1.000
_cell.length_c   1.000
_cell.angle_alpha   90.00
_cell.angle_beta   90.00
_cell.angle_gamma   90.00
#
_symmetry.space_group_name_H-M   'P 1'
#
loop_
_entity.id
_entity.type
_entity.pdbx_description
1 polymer ?
#
loop_
_entity_poly.entity_id
_entity_poly.type
_entity_poly.pdbx_seq_one_letter_code
_entity_poly.pdbx_strand_id
1 'polypeptide(L)'
;MFRPATAVLLLLAASSTFAGFFDDVGGLASGVGDFFTKQFNNVKDLFAKDQDTLEKNINLVKDLLIAIKEKAKMLEPMANEAQKKTLGQVDNYLNEVQQFGDQVAKEGSTKFEENKGKWQQMLNDIFEKGGLDSVMKLLNLKSGGRCTLAAALVAPVVLAFIR
;
A
#
# COMPACT_ATOMS: atom_id res chain seq x y z
N MET A 1 6.41 0.04 55.39
CA MET A 1 6.29 0.89 54.20
C MET A 1 7.25 0.37 53.16
N PHE A 2 6.77 -0.02 51.97
CA PHE A 2 7.46 0.05 50.66
C PHE A 2 6.63 -0.82 49.69
N ARG A 3 5.75 -0.15 48.92
CA ARG A 3 5.07 -0.73 47.75
C ARG A 3 6.04 -0.62 46.56
N PRO A 4 6.29 -1.67 45.77
CA PRO A 4 6.83 -1.47 44.44
C PRO A 4 5.68 -1.09 43.50
N ALA A 5 5.78 0.10 42.93
CA ALA A 5 4.92 0.56 41.85
C ALA A 5 5.24 -0.23 40.57
N THR A 6 4.27 -0.96 40.05
CA THR A 6 4.37 -1.60 38.74
C THR A 6 4.23 -0.53 37.66
N ALA A 7 5.37 -0.08 37.14
CA ALA A 7 5.42 0.86 36.03
C ALA A 7 4.98 0.16 34.74
N VAL A 8 3.93 0.68 34.12
CA VAL A 8 3.43 0.33 32.79
C VAL A 8 4.52 0.72 31.77
N LEU A 9 5.14 -0.28 31.15
CA LEU A 9 6.02 -0.06 30.01
C LEU A 9 5.14 0.08 28.75
N LEU A 10 4.78 1.32 28.43
CA LEU A 10 4.27 1.70 27.10
C LEU A 10 5.39 1.47 26.09
N LEU A 11 5.35 0.33 25.40
CA LEU A 11 6.19 0.08 24.23
C LEU A 11 5.76 1.05 23.12
N LEU A 12 6.61 2.06 22.90
CA LEU A 12 6.52 3.01 21.81
C LEU A 12 6.35 2.26 20.48
N ALA A 13 5.24 2.57 19.80
CA ALA A 13 5.00 2.20 18.43
C ALA A 13 6.08 2.82 17.53
N ALA A 14 7.03 2.01 17.08
CA ALA A 14 7.82 2.33 15.90
C ALA A 14 6.99 1.96 14.66
N SER A 15 6.04 2.81 14.29
CA SER A 15 5.27 2.68 13.05
C SER A 15 5.31 3.98 12.27
N SER A 16 6.49 4.38 11.81
CA SER A 16 6.62 5.55 10.95
C SER A 16 7.73 5.35 9.93
N THR A 17 7.50 4.48 8.95
CA THR A 17 8.23 4.52 7.67
C THR A 17 7.27 4.19 6.53
N PHE A 18 6.16 4.91 6.44
CA PHE A 18 5.36 4.96 5.21
C PHE A 18 4.42 6.17 5.12
N ALA A 19 4.19 6.88 6.22
CA ALA A 19 3.29 8.02 6.31
C ALA A 19 3.64 9.24 5.42
N GLY A 20 4.58 9.16 4.47
CA GLY A 20 4.91 10.27 3.57
C GLY A 20 4.39 10.14 2.13
N PHE A 21 4.29 8.92 1.59
CA PHE A 21 3.97 8.77 0.16
C PHE A 21 2.53 9.18 -0.16
N PHE A 22 1.57 8.81 0.69
CA PHE A 22 0.15 9.10 0.50
C PHE A 22 -0.33 10.35 1.25
N ASP A 23 0.46 10.90 2.19
CA ASP A 23 0.08 12.05 3.03
C ASP A 23 0.10 13.37 2.24
N ASP A 24 1.06 13.52 1.33
CA ASP A 24 1.18 14.69 0.45
C ASP A 24 0.26 14.65 -0.79
N VAL A 25 -0.54 13.60 -0.97
CA VAL A 25 -1.45 13.47 -2.12
C VAL A 25 -2.83 13.94 -1.67
N GLY A 26 -3.12 15.21 -1.95
CA GLY A 26 -4.29 15.92 -1.44
C GLY A 26 -5.60 15.19 -1.71
N GLY A 27 -6.24 14.70 -0.66
CA GLY A 27 -7.57 14.06 -0.73
C GLY A 27 -7.57 12.53 -0.75
N LEU A 28 -6.40 11.87 -0.68
CA LEU A 28 -6.37 10.44 -0.45
C LEU A 28 -6.70 10.11 1.01
N ALA A 29 -7.68 9.23 1.19
CA ALA A 29 -8.05 8.78 2.52
C ALA A 29 -6.86 8.06 3.18
N SER A 30 -6.62 8.31 4.47
CA SER A 30 -5.62 7.58 5.26
C SER A 30 -5.78 6.05 5.15
N GLY A 31 -6.99 5.58 4.83
CA GLY A 31 -7.28 4.17 4.57
C GLY A 31 -6.54 3.55 3.37
N VAL A 32 -6.20 4.33 2.33
CA VAL A 32 -5.44 3.84 1.17
C VAL A 32 -4.00 3.55 1.59
N GLY A 33 -3.38 4.51 2.28
CA GLY A 33 -2.04 4.36 2.81
C GLY A 33 -1.95 3.20 3.79
N ASP A 34 -2.88 3.09 4.75
CA ASP A 34 -2.89 1.97 5.69
C ASP A 34 -3.10 0.62 5.00
N PHE A 35 -3.98 0.55 3.99
CA PHE A 35 -4.20 -0.69 3.25
C PHE A 35 -2.94 -1.15 2.51
N PHE A 36 -2.37 -0.30 1.64
CA PHE A 36 -1.25 -0.71 0.77
C PHE A 36 0.07 -0.92 1.50
N THR A 37 0.14 -0.57 2.78
CA THR A 37 1.37 -0.66 3.59
C THR A 37 1.30 -1.72 4.67
N LYS A 38 0.12 -1.94 5.25
CA LYS A 38 -0.06 -2.88 6.36
C LYS A 38 -0.86 -4.11 5.97
N GLN A 39 -1.82 -3.97 5.06
CA GLN A 39 -2.79 -5.05 4.75
C GLN A 39 -2.50 -5.72 3.40
N PHE A 40 -2.01 -4.96 2.43
CA PHE A 40 -1.72 -5.45 1.09
C PHE A 40 -0.44 -6.30 1.08
N ASN A 41 -0.61 -7.59 0.84
CA ASN A 41 0.49 -8.52 0.63
C ASN A 41 0.61 -8.89 -0.84
N ASN A 42 -0.52 -9.08 -1.51
CA ASN A 42 -0.58 -9.50 -2.90
C ASN A 42 -1.89 -9.06 -3.58
N VAL A 43 -1.94 -9.19 -4.91
CA VAL A 43 -3.06 -8.77 -5.75
C VAL A 43 -4.40 -9.42 -5.34
N LYS A 44 -4.38 -10.62 -4.76
CA LYS A 44 -5.61 -11.29 -4.30
C LYS A 44 -6.28 -10.57 -3.13
N ASP A 45 -5.55 -9.75 -2.38
CA ASP A 45 -6.12 -8.93 -1.29
C ASP A 45 -7.06 -7.84 -1.84
N LEU A 46 -6.95 -7.53 -3.14
CA LEU A 46 -7.86 -6.64 -3.86
C LEU A 46 -9.05 -7.38 -4.51
N PHE A 47 -9.14 -8.71 -4.39
CA PHE A 47 -10.25 -9.45 -4.94
C PHE A 47 -11.52 -9.19 -4.13
N ALA A 48 -12.62 -8.98 -4.85
CA ALA A 48 -13.91 -8.70 -4.23
C ALA A 48 -14.66 -9.99 -3.88
N LYS A 49 -15.25 -9.99 -2.68
CA LYS A 49 -16.16 -11.05 -2.21
C LYS A 49 -17.64 -10.65 -2.28
N ASP A 50 -17.91 -9.35 -2.35
CA ASP A 50 -19.23 -8.73 -2.47
C ASP A 50 -19.10 -7.37 -3.20
N GLN A 51 -20.23 -6.77 -3.56
CA GLN A 51 -20.30 -5.50 -4.31
C GLN A 51 -19.62 -4.34 -3.57
N ASP A 52 -19.86 -4.21 -2.26
CA ASP A 52 -19.29 -3.13 -1.45
C ASP A 52 -17.76 -3.23 -1.42
N THR A 53 -17.24 -4.45 -1.27
CA THR A 53 -15.81 -4.74 -1.31
C THR A 53 -15.23 -4.46 -2.70
N LEU A 54 -15.98 -4.74 -3.77
CA LEU A 54 -15.55 -4.42 -5.14
C LEU A 54 -15.37 -2.92 -5.33
N GLU A 55 -16.40 -2.13 -5.02
CA GLU A 55 -16.36 -0.67 -5.16
C GLU A 55 -15.28 -0.05 -4.28
N LYS A 56 -15.13 -0.55 -3.05
CA LYS A 56 -14.04 -0.14 -2.15
C LYS A 56 -12.68 -0.43 -2.75
N ASN A 57 -12.45 -1.66 -3.25
CA ASN A 57 -11.15 -2.06 -3.80
C ASN A 57 -10.82 -1.31 -5.09
N ILE A 58 -11.81 -1.03 -5.94
CA ILE A 58 -11.65 -0.17 -7.12
C ILE A 58 -11.17 1.21 -6.69
N ASN A 59 -11.81 1.83 -5.70
CA ASN A 59 -11.39 3.13 -5.19
C ASN A 59 -9.97 3.08 -4.60
N LEU A 60 -9.61 2.06 -3.82
CA LEU A 60 -8.26 1.87 -3.30
C LEU A 60 -7.21 1.86 -4.43
N VAL A 61 -7.44 1.09 -5.50
CA VAL A 61 -6.50 1.00 -6.63
C VAL A 61 -6.46 2.30 -7.43
N LYS A 62 -7.61 2.95 -7.66
CA LYS A 62 -7.68 4.26 -8.32
C LYS A 62 -6.81 5.27 -7.58
N ASP A 63 -6.97 5.31 -6.27
CA ASP A 63 -6.26 6.20 -5.36
C ASP A 63 -4.75 5.92 -5.32
N LEU A 64 -4.37 4.63 -5.33
CA LEU A 64 -2.97 4.22 -5.50
C LEU A 64 -2.39 4.75 -6.82
N LEU A 65 -3.10 4.59 -7.93
CA LEU A 65 -2.65 5.02 -9.25
C LEU A 65 -2.52 6.54 -9.33
N ILE A 66 -3.44 7.30 -8.70
CA ILE A 66 -3.33 8.76 -8.56
C ILE A 66 -2.06 9.13 -7.79
N ALA A 67 -1.81 8.51 -6.63
CA ALA A 67 -0.61 8.77 -5.85
C ALA A 67 0.67 8.49 -6.64
N ILE A 68 0.72 7.35 -7.34
CA ILE A 68 1.85 6.99 -8.18
C ILE A 68 2.02 8.00 -9.31
N LYS A 69 0.94 8.43 -9.97
CA LYS A 69 0.97 9.44 -11.03
C LYS A 69 1.51 10.78 -10.53
N GLU A 70 1.01 11.28 -9.41
CA GLU A 70 1.45 12.55 -8.83
C GLU A 70 2.93 12.50 -8.43
N LYS A 71 3.35 11.37 -7.89
CA LYS A 71 4.73 11.13 -7.48
C LYS A 71 5.60 10.65 -8.64
N ALA A 72 5.05 10.33 -9.82
CA ALA A 72 5.76 9.68 -10.93
C ALA A 72 7.00 10.47 -11.36
N LYS A 73 6.88 11.81 -11.44
CA LYS A 73 8.00 12.71 -11.77
C LYS A 73 9.16 12.62 -10.77
N MET A 74 8.87 12.29 -9.51
CA MET A 74 9.90 12.05 -8.49
C MET A 74 10.44 10.62 -8.54
N LEU A 75 9.63 9.66 -9.01
CA LEU A 75 10.01 8.25 -9.12
C LEU A 75 10.83 7.95 -10.38
N GLU A 76 10.61 8.66 -11.48
CA GLU A 76 11.35 8.52 -12.73
C GLU A 76 12.88 8.45 -12.58
N PRO A 77 13.56 9.36 -11.84
CA PRO A 77 15.00 9.28 -11.66
C PRO A 77 15.46 8.09 -10.80
N MET A 78 14.60 7.54 -9.95
CA MET A 78 14.88 6.38 -9.08
C MET A 78 14.46 5.05 -9.73
N ALA A 79 13.61 5.12 -10.75
CA ALA A 79 13.07 3.98 -11.46
C ALA A 79 14.04 3.48 -12.54
N ASN A 80 14.10 2.15 -12.70
CA ASN A 80 14.75 1.56 -13.87
C ASN A 80 13.87 1.72 -15.13
N GLU A 81 14.41 1.40 -16.31
CA GLU A 81 13.69 1.55 -17.59
C GLU A 81 12.34 0.80 -17.63
N ALA A 82 12.26 -0.39 -17.01
CA ALA A 82 11.01 -1.14 -16.92
C ALA A 82 9.97 -0.41 -16.05
N GLN A 83 10.37 0.10 -14.89
CA GLN A 83 9.52 0.87 -13.98
C GLN A 83 9.10 2.20 -14.59
N LYS A 84 9.98 2.90 -15.33
CA LYS A 84 9.63 4.12 -16.08
C LYS A 84 8.56 3.84 -17.13
N LYS A 85 8.69 2.73 -17.85
CA LYS A 85 7.66 2.29 -18.81
C LYS A 85 6.32 2.06 -18.11
N THR A 86 6.33 1.39 -16.96
CA THR A 86 5.11 1.21 -16.15
C THR A 86 4.56 2.55 -15.65
N LEU A 87 5.41 3.46 -15.13
CA LEU A 87 5.01 4.80 -14.68
C LEU A 87 4.33 5.59 -15.82
N GLY A 88 4.85 5.49 -17.04
CA GLY A 88 4.22 6.08 -18.23
C GLY A 88 2.88 5.45 -18.63
N GLN A 89 2.56 4.24 -18.14
CA GLN A 89 1.26 3.58 -18.35
C GLN A 89 0.27 3.80 -17.19
N VAL A 90 0.70 4.38 -16.06
CA VAL A 90 -0.17 4.62 -14.89
C VAL A 90 -1.40 5.45 -15.26
N ASP A 91 -1.26 6.42 -16.16
CA ASP A 91 -2.38 7.21 -16.68
C ASP A 91 -3.44 6.36 -17.39
N ASN A 92 -3.00 5.37 -18.18
CA ASN A 92 -3.91 4.47 -18.88
C ASN A 92 -4.61 3.54 -17.89
N TYR A 93 -3.87 2.98 -16.94
CA TYR A 93 -4.45 2.16 -15.88
C TYR A 93 -5.46 2.93 -15.04
N LEU A 94 -5.17 4.19 -14.71
CA LEU A 94 -6.08 5.04 -13.96
C LEU A 94 -7.40 5.24 -14.72
N ASN A 95 -7.32 5.50 -16.02
CA ASN A 95 -8.50 5.63 -16.88
C ASN A 95 -9.30 4.31 -16.95
N GLU A 96 -8.62 3.16 -17.10
CA GLU A 96 -9.28 1.85 -17.12
C GLU A 96 -10.01 1.54 -15.81
N VAL A 97 -9.35 1.74 -14.67
CA VAL A 97 -9.95 1.52 -13.35
C VAL A 97 -11.11 2.50 -13.10
N GLN A 98 -10.99 3.75 -13.53
CA GLN A 98 -12.06 4.74 -13.41
C GLN A 98 -13.29 4.36 -14.24
N GLN A 99 -13.09 4.02 -15.52
CA GLN A 99 -14.19 3.59 -16.40
C GLN A 99 -14.87 2.33 -15.87
N PHE A 100 -14.08 1.38 -15.35
CA PHE A 100 -14.61 0.17 -14.74
C PHE A 100 -15.39 0.47 -13.46
N GLY A 101 -14.90 1.37 -12.60
CA GLY A 101 -15.63 1.82 -11.41
C GLY A 101 -16.98 2.45 -11.75
N ASP A 102 -17.02 3.33 -12.76
CA ASP A 102 -18.27 3.94 -13.24
C ASP A 102 -19.24 2.90 -13.81
N GLN A 103 -18.71 1.86 -14.47
CA GLN A 103 -19.53 0.74 -14.95
C GLN A 103 -20.09 -0.09 -13.78
N VAL A 104 -19.27 -0.46 -12.80
CA VAL A 104 -19.68 -1.24 -11.62
C VAL A 104 -20.73 -0.50 -10.81
N ALA A 105 -20.58 0.81 -10.62
CA ALA A 105 -21.57 1.65 -9.94
C ALA A 105 -22.92 1.71 -10.68
N LYS A 106 -22.91 1.68 -12.02
CA LYS A 106 -24.14 1.65 -12.84
C LYS A 106 -24.81 0.28 -12.87
N GLU A 107 -24.02 -0.79 -12.97
CA GLU A 107 -24.54 -2.15 -13.10
C GLU A 107 -24.95 -2.77 -11.75
N GLY A 108 -24.37 -2.27 -10.65
CA GLY A 108 -24.65 -2.69 -9.29
C GLY A 108 -24.39 -4.18 -9.04
N SER A 109 -24.97 -4.68 -7.95
CA SER A 109 -24.78 -6.07 -7.50
C SER A 109 -25.33 -7.13 -8.47
N THR A 110 -26.21 -6.75 -9.39
CA THR A 110 -26.80 -7.62 -10.42
C THR A 110 -25.78 -8.26 -11.34
N LYS A 111 -24.65 -7.59 -11.60
CA LYS A 111 -23.55 -8.13 -12.42
C LYS A 111 -22.28 -8.39 -11.63
N PHE A 112 -22.40 -8.53 -10.31
CA PHE A 112 -21.24 -8.69 -9.42
C PHE A 112 -20.29 -9.81 -9.87
N GLU A 113 -20.79 -11.02 -10.19
CA GLU A 113 -19.90 -12.13 -10.59
C GLU A 113 -19.17 -11.87 -11.91
N GLU A 114 -19.82 -11.21 -12.88
CA GLU A 114 -19.18 -10.81 -14.14
C GLU A 114 -18.11 -9.74 -13.89
N ASN A 115 -18.45 -8.73 -13.09
CA ASN A 115 -17.57 -7.62 -12.77
C ASN A 115 -16.40 -8.06 -11.89
N LYS A 116 -16.60 -8.98 -10.96
CA LYS A 116 -15.54 -9.62 -10.19
C LYS A 116 -14.52 -10.30 -11.09
N GLY A 117 -14.96 -11.05 -12.10
CA GLY A 117 -14.06 -11.68 -13.07
C GLY A 117 -13.23 -10.65 -13.85
N LYS A 118 -13.89 -9.62 -14.37
CA LYS A 118 -13.22 -8.50 -15.07
C LYS A 118 -12.23 -7.76 -14.17
N TRP A 119 -12.62 -7.52 -12.92
CA TRP A 119 -11.78 -6.87 -11.92
C TRP A 119 -10.51 -7.68 -11.63
N GLN A 120 -10.65 -8.99 -11.43
CA GLN A 120 -9.49 -9.87 -11.22
C GLN A 120 -8.54 -9.86 -12.42
N GLN A 121 -9.09 -9.88 -13.64
CA GLN A 121 -8.28 -9.79 -14.85
C GLN A 121 -7.55 -8.45 -14.93
N MET A 122 -8.25 -7.33 -14.72
CA MET A 122 -7.68 -5.99 -14.71
C MET A 122 -6.56 -5.85 -13.68
N LEU A 123 -6.77 -6.36 -12.47
CA LEU A 123 -5.74 -6.39 -11.44
C LEU A 123 -4.48 -7.15 -11.87
N ASN A 124 -4.62 -8.33 -12.50
CA ASN A 124 -3.48 -9.07 -13.02
C ASN A 124 -2.79 -8.32 -14.17
N ASP A 125 -3.55 -7.68 -15.05
CA ASP A 125 -3.03 -6.91 -16.18
C ASP A 125 -2.26 -5.67 -15.70
N ILE A 126 -2.70 -5.00 -14.64
CA ILE A 126 -2.05 -3.82 -14.06
C ILE A 126 -0.83 -4.22 -13.20
N PHE A 127 -1.04 -5.10 -12.21
CA PHE A 127 -0.03 -5.39 -11.19
C PHE A 127 1.04 -6.38 -11.66
N GLU A 128 0.63 -7.47 -12.31
CA GLU A 128 1.54 -8.53 -12.72
C GLU A 128 2.12 -8.26 -14.11
N LYS A 129 1.27 -8.08 -15.12
CA LYS A 129 1.73 -7.87 -16.51
C LYS A 129 2.22 -6.44 -16.75
N GLY A 130 1.54 -5.46 -16.19
CA GLY A 130 1.88 -4.05 -16.30
C GLY A 130 3.09 -3.62 -15.47
N GLY A 131 3.49 -4.45 -14.52
CA GLY A 131 4.68 -4.24 -13.70
C GLY A 131 4.48 -3.28 -12.52
N LEU A 132 3.23 -2.95 -12.16
CA LEU A 132 2.95 -2.06 -11.03
C LEU A 132 3.50 -2.62 -9.70
N ASP A 133 3.54 -3.95 -9.51
CA ASP A 133 4.18 -4.56 -8.32
C ASP A 133 5.67 -4.15 -8.20
N SER A 134 6.36 -3.98 -9.33
CA SER A 134 7.75 -3.52 -9.35
C SER A 134 7.89 -2.04 -8.99
N VAL A 135 6.92 -1.21 -9.39
CA VAL A 135 6.84 0.21 -8.98
C VAL A 135 6.52 0.31 -7.49
N MET A 136 5.61 -0.53 -6.99
CA MET A 136 5.29 -0.56 -5.56
C MET A 136 6.47 -1.01 -4.68
N LYS A 137 7.28 -1.95 -5.17
CA LYS A 137 8.52 -2.35 -4.49
C LYS A 137 9.54 -1.20 -4.45
N LEU A 138 9.67 -0.41 -5.52
CA LEU A 138 10.51 0.80 -5.52
C LEU A 138 10.07 1.78 -4.43
N LEU A 139 8.75 1.92 -4.26
CA LEU A 139 8.14 2.75 -3.24
C LEU A 139 8.25 2.19 -1.82
N ASN A 140 8.80 0.99 -1.65
CA ASN A 140 8.87 0.26 -0.39
C ASN A 140 7.48 -0.03 0.24
N LEU A 141 6.41 0.02 -0.57
CA LEU A 141 5.02 -0.31 -0.17
C LEU A 141 4.89 -1.77 0.28
N LYS A 142 5.75 -2.64 -0.26
CA LYS A 142 5.78 -4.08 0.02
C LYS A 142 6.79 -4.47 1.10
N SER A 143 7.18 -3.56 2.00
CA SER A 143 8.06 -3.92 3.13
C SER A 143 7.32 -4.64 4.27
N GLY A 144 6.62 -5.73 3.91
CA GLY A 144 6.31 -6.82 4.85
C GLY A 144 7.54 -7.68 5.20
N GLY A 145 8.72 -7.35 4.65
CA GLY A 145 9.99 -7.93 5.03
C GLY A 145 10.61 -7.14 6.16
N ARG A 146 10.42 -7.64 7.39
CA ARG A 146 11.24 -7.41 8.59
C ARG A 146 12.30 -6.33 8.39
N CYS A 147 12.08 -5.18 9.00
CA CYS A 147 13.17 -4.29 9.37
C CYS A 147 14.13 -5.11 10.26
N THR A 148 15.07 -5.81 9.63
CA THR A 148 16.34 -6.13 10.26
C THR A 148 17.10 -4.81 10.24
N LEU A 149 16.58 -3.85 11.01
CA LEU A 149 17.44 -2.89 11.64
C LEU A 149 18.42 -3.78 12.37
N ALA A 150 19.64 -3.84 11.85
CA ALA A 150 20.76 -4.23 12.66
C ALA A 150 20.69 -3.35 13.91
N ALA A 151 20.05 -3.86 14.96
CA ALA A 151 20.26 -3.44 16.33
C ALA A 151 21.67 -3.90 16.73
N ALA A 152 22.66 -3.45 15.95
CA ALA A 152 24.04 -3.54 16.28
C ALA A 152 24.32 -2.32 17.14
N LEU A 153 24.68 -2.59 18.40
CA LEU A 153 25.49 -1.73 19.28
C LEU A 153 24.78 -0.74 20.21
N VAL A 154 23.87 -1.20 21.07
CA VAL A 154 23.74 -0.72 22.47
C VAL A 154 23.06 -1.87 23.25
N ALA A 155 23.56 -2.56 24.28
CA ALA A 155 24.62 -2.35 25.27
C ALA A 155 25.14 -3.73 25.74
N PRO A 156 26.36 -3.79 26.31
CA PRO A 156 26.43 -4.28 27.67
C PRO A 156 27.26 -3.32 28.53
N VAL A 157 26.64 -2.25 29.03
CA VAL A 157 27.23 -1.44 30.11
C VAL A 157 26.14 -1.07 31.12
N VAL A 158 25.40 -2.07 31.63
CA VAL A 158 24.61 -1.90 32.87
C VAL A 158 24.77 -3.14 33.77
N LEU A 159 26.01 -3.64 33.90
CA LEU A 159 26.39 -4.60 34.94
C LEU A 159 27.61 -4.11 35.76
N ALA A 160 27.89 -2.81 35.75
CA ALA A 160 29.00 -2.22 36.52
C ALA A 160 28.56 -1.35 37.71
N PHE A 161 27.26 -1.21 37.99
CA PHE A 161 26.76 -0.41 39.13
C PHE A 161 25.78 -1.18 40.02
N ILE A 162 26.08 -2.45 40.30
CA ILE A 162 25.59 -3.13 41.50
C ILE A 162 26.82 -3.55 42.30
N ARG A 163 27.32 -2.62 43.11
CA ARG A 163 28.06 -2.86 44.34
C ARG A 163 27.47 -1.93 45.39
#